data_AF-A0A6M3XHR9-F1
#
_entry.id   AF-A0A6M3XHR9-F1
#
_cell.length_a   1.000
_cell.length_b   1.000
_cell.length_c   1.000
_cell.angle_alpha   90.00
_cell.angle_beta   90.00
_cell.angle_gamma   90.00
#
_symmetry.space_group_name_H-M   'P 1'
#
loop_
_entity.id
_entity.type
_entity.pdbx_description
1 polymer ?
#
loop_
_entity_poly.entity_id
_entity_poly.type
_entity_poly.pdbx_seq_one_letter_code
_entity_poly.pdbx_strand_id
1 'polypeptide(L)'
;MITDNYIKMCEQVKEIQKLWRKPFKSYIGDLYWQGKEYLMISEACICVTEIMFEPKDEYIWLPTQEQLQEMMPKSDVTSLVEYIKNAELRYHDRFDENAVGYFTGTFISLTELWLAFVMRECWNKIWTGEKWEEVK
;
A
#
# COMPACT_ATOMS: atom_id res chain seq x y z
N MET A 1 3.08 -2.49 11.07
CA MET A 1 3.08 -1.20 11.81
C MET A 1 2.52 -0.17 10.86
N ILE A 2 1.54 0.61 11.29
CA ILE A 2 0.98 1.70 10.47
C ILE A 2 1.79 2.95 10.79
N THR A 3 2.25 3.64 9.76
CA THR A 3 3.03 4.87 9.88
C THR A 3 2.29 6.01 9.19
N ASP A 4 2.61 7.25 9.56
CA ASP A 4 2.04 8.43 8.89
C ASP A 4 2.40 8.45 7.39
N ASN A 5 3.59 7.97 7.04
CA ASN A 5 4.02 7.81 5.66
C ASN A 5 3.12 6.80 4.92
N TYR A 6 2.81 5.66 5.54
CA TYR A 6 1.92 4.67 4.95
C TYR A 6 0.51 5.21 4.70
N ILE A 7 -0.04 5.96 5.67
CA ILE A 7 -1.35 6.62 5.53
C ILE A 7 -1.32 7.60 4.36
N LYS A 8 -0.27 8.44 4.28
CA LYS A 8 -0.08 9.41 3.19
C LYS A 8 0.04 8.73 1.83
N MET A 9 0.76 7.61 1.75
CA MET A 9 0.86 6.80 0.53
C MET A 9 -0.54 6.30 0.10
N CYS A 10 -1.32 5.75 1.04
CA CYS A 10 -2.67 5.23 0.82
C CYS A 10 -3.69 6.32 0.43
N GLU A 11 -3.56 7.52 1.01
CA GLU A 11 -4.42 8.66 0.72
C GLU A 11 -4.26 9.13 -0.74
N GLN A 12 -3.04 9.12 -1.27
CA GLN A 12 -2.76 9.61 -2.63
C GLN A 12 -3.06 8.57 -3.73
N VAL A 13 -3.10 7.28 -3.39
CA VAL A 13 -3.25 6.21 -4.38
C VAL A 13 -4.70 5.90 -4.73
N LYS A 14 -5.25 6.68 -5.67
CA LYS A 14 -6.66 6.52 -6.11
C LYS A 14 -6.96 5.15 -6.72
N GLU A 15 -5.96 4.47 -7.29
CA GLU A 15 -6.11 3.19 -7.96
C GLU A 15 -6.49 2.08 -6.98
N ILE A 16 -5.75 1.96 -5.88
CA ILE A 16 -5.99 0.97 -4.83
C ILE A 16 -7.28 1.29 -4.07
N GLN A 17 -7.55 2.57 -3.78
CA GLN A 17 -8.81 2.97 -3.13
C GLN A 17 -10.05 2.61 -3.98
N LYS A 18 -9.92 2.53 -5.31
CA LYS A 18 -11.01 2.06 -6.20
C LYS A 18 -11.19 0.54 -6.18
N LEU A 19 -10.14 -0.23 -5.97
CA LEU A 19 -10.22 -1.71 -5.95
C LEU A 19 -11.07 -2.22 -4.80
N TRP A 20 -11.05 -1.49 -3.69
CA TRP A 20 -11.80 -1.80 -2.49
C TRP A 20 -13.33 -1.80 -2.69
N ARG A 21 -13.87 -1.08 -3.69
CA ARG A 21 -15.32 -1.03 -3.96
C ARG A 21 -15.91 -2.28 -4.63
N LYS A 22 -15.21 -3.42 -4.69
CA LYS A 22 -15.76 -4.63 -5.33
C LYS A 22 -16.58 -5.46 -4.34
N PRO A 23 -17.91 -5.64 -4.55
CA PRO A 23 -18.86 -6.18 -3.57
C PRO A 23 -18.77 -7.70 -3.32
N PHE A 24 -17.61 -8.35 -3.55
CA PHE A 24 -17.52 -9.81 -3.59
C PHE A 24 -16.47 -10.45 -2.67
N LYS A 25 -15.83 -9.69 -1.77
CA LYS A 25 -15.00 -10.27 -0.71
C LYS A 25 -15.44 -9.74 0.65
N SER A 26 -15.42 -10.64 1.63
CA SER A 26 -15.68 -10.34 3.03
C SER A 26 -14.74 -9.22 3.51
N TYR A 27 -15.29 -8.16 4.09
CA TYR A 27 -14.53 -7.02 4.64
C TYR A 27 -13.76 -7.36 5.92
N ILE A 28 -13.80 -8.63 6.36
CA ILE A 28 -13.08 -9.11 7.54
C ILE A 28 -11.58 -8.94 7.33
N GLY A 29 -10.94 -8.29 8.30
CA GLY A 29 -9.52 -7.99 8.30
C GLY A 29 -9.16 -6.65 7.68
N ASP A 30 -10.12 -5.92 7.08
CA ASP A 30 -9.87 -4.60 6.53
C ASP A 30 -9.64 -3.54 7.62
N LEU A 31 -8.73 -2.62 7.32
CA LEU A 31 -8.36 -1.52 8.18
C LEU A 31 -8.57 -0.18 7.45
N TYR A 32 -9.14 0.78 8.18
CA TYR A 32 -9.43 2.12 7.66
C TYR A 32 -8.87 3.19 8.57
N TRP A 33 -8.57 4.32 7.95
CA TRP A 33 -8.19 5.55 8.62
C TRP A 33 -9.20 6.66 8.35
N GLN A 34 -9.59 7.37 9.40
CA GLN A 34 -10.48 8.55 9.33
C GLN A 34 -9.86 9.73 10.10
N GLY A 35 -8.64 10.13 9.72
CA GLY A 35 -7.96 11.35 10.20
C GLY A 35 -7.54 11.39 11.67
N LYS A 36 -8.21 10.65 12.56
CA LYS A 36 -7.97 10.59 14.01
C LYS A 36 -8.14 9.18 14.58
N GLU A 37 -8.91 8.34 13.90
CA GLU A 37 -9.30 7.02 14.40
C GLU A 37 -9.07 5.94 13.34
N TYR A 38 -8.79 4.74 13.82
CA TYR A 38 -8.70 3.53 13.01
C TYR A 38 -9.97 2.71 13.18
N LEU A 39 -10.51 2.22 12.07
CA LEU A 39 -11.61 1.26 12.08
C LEU A 39 -11.09 -0.06 11.52
N MET A 40 -11.19 -1.13 12.32
CA MET A 40 -10.85 -2.48 11.89
C MET A 40 -12.12 -3.33 11.83
N ILE A 41 -12.39 -3.94 10.69
CA ILE A 41 -13.52 -4.85 10.55
C ILE A 41 -13.03 -6.26 10.92
N SER A 42 -13.56 -6.85 11.99
CA SER A 42 -13.18 -8.19 12.45
C SER A 42 -14.36 -9.16 12.39
N GLU A 43 -14.07 -10.46 12.43
CA GLU A 43 -15.11 -11.52 12.47
C GLU A 43 -16.08 -11.33 13.64
N ALA A 44 -15.58 -10.83 14.78
CA ALA A 44 -16.40 -10.54 15.96
C ALA A 44 -17.36 -9.35 15.77
N CYS A 45 -17.09 -8.45 14.81
CA CYS A 45 -17.96 -7.33 14.46
C CYS A 45 -19.15 -7.75 13.57
N ILE A 46 -19.05 -8.90 12.89
CA ILE A 46 -20.13 -9.43 12.04
C ILE A 46 -21.35 -9.82 12.88
N CYS A 47 -21.15 -10.19 14.14
CA CYS A 47 -22.23 -10.56 15.05
C CYS A 47 -23.19 -9.40 15.36
N VAL A 48 -22.81 -8.16 15.06
CA VAL A 48 -23.61 -6.96 15.39
C VAL A 48 -24.30 -6.37 14.16
N THR A 49 -24.00 -6.81 12.93
CA THR A 49 -24.30 -5.95 11.77
C THR A 49 -24.61 -6.66 10.45
N GLU A 50 -25.90 -6.87 10.16
CA GLU A 50 -26.50 -6.42 8.89
C GLU A 50 -26.50 -4.86 8.79
N ILE A 51 -25.51 -4.19 9.40
CA ILE A 51 -25.23 -2.79 9.12
C ILE A 51 -24.40 -2.85 7.85
N MET A 52 -25.05 -2.47 6.76
CA MET A 52 -24.41 -2.01 5.55
C MET A 52 -23.33 -0.99 5.97
N PHE A 53 -22.11 -1.46 6.17
CA PHE A 53 -20.96 -0.57 6.28
C PHE A 53 -20.83 0.05 4.89
N GLU A 54 -21.43 1.23 4.76
CA GLU A 54 -21.22 2.10 3.62
C GLU A 54 -20.01 2.95 3.96
N PRO A 55 -18.83 2.59 3.45
CA PRO A 55 -17.71 3.47 3.61
C PRO A 55 -18.02 4.83 3.00
N LYS A 56 -18.01 5.84 3.86
CA LYS A 56 -18.01 7.24 3.43
C LYS A 56 -16.77 7.51 2.59
N ASP A 57 -16.87 8.46 1.65
CA ASP A 57 -15.75 8.91 0.82
C ASP A 57 -14.55 9.45 1.65
N GLU A 58 -14.75 9.66 2.95
CA GLU A 58 -13.74 10.12 3.92
C GLU A 58 -12.83 9.00 4.46
N TYR A 59 -13.19 7.71 4.27
CA TYR A 59 -12.36 6.60 4.76
C TYR A 59 -11.25 6.27 3.76
N ILE A 60 -10.03 6.19 4.27
CA ILE A 60 -8.87 5.70 3.52
C ILE A 60 -8.68 4.23 3.88
N TRP A 61 -8.77 3.34 2.90
CA TRP A 61 -8.42 1.94 3.08
C TRP A 61 -6.90 1.81 3.26
N LEU A 62 -6.50 1.12 4.32
CA LEU A 62 -5.12 0.80 4.65
C LEU A 62 -4.91 -0.70 4.43
N PRO A 63 -4.58 -1.14 3.20
CA PRO A 63 -4.47 -2.57 2.92
C PRO A 63 -3.41 -3.22 3.81
N THR A 64 -3.65 -4.44 4.25
CA THR A 64 -2.63 -5.21 4.99
C THR A 64 -1.55 -5.72 4.04
N GLN A 65 -0.45 -6.22 4.61
CA GLN A 65 0.61 -6.83 3.81
C GLN A 65 0.08 -8.00 2.98
N GLU A 66 -0.74 -8.86 3.58
CA GLU A 66 -1.36 -10.03 2.92
C GLU A 66 -2.27 -9.59 1.78
N GLN A 67 -3.05 -8.52 1.97
CA GLN A 67 -3.93 -7.99 0.93
C GLN A 67 -3.13 -7.42 -0.24
N LEU A 68 -2.04 -6.71 0.02
CA LEU A 68 -1.12 -6.24 -1.02
C LEU A 68 -0.46 -7.40 -1.78
N GLN A 69 -0.10 -8.47 -1.07
CA GLN A 69 0.43 -9.69 -1.69
C GLN A 69 -0.60 -10.39 -2.57
N GLU A 70 -1.88 -10.42 -2.17
CA GLU A 70 -2.97 -10.98 -2.97
C GLU A 70 -3.25 -10.19 -4.25
N MET A 71 -2.94 -8.90 -4.29
CA MET A 71 -3.08 -8.08 -5.50
C MET A 71 -2.08 -8.49 -6.59
N MET A 72 -0.97 -9.10 -6.21
CA MET A 72 0.06 -9.51 -7.16
C MET A 72 -0.34 -10.78 -7.91
N PRO A 73 -0.04 -10.88 -9.22
CA PRO A 73 -0.17 -12.13 -9.95
C PRO A 73 0.65 -13.23 -9.26
N LYS A 74 0.05 -14.41 -9.05
CA LYS A 74 0.70 -15.55 -8.35
C LYS A 74 1.97 -16.07 -9.04
N SER A 75 2.25 -15.65 -10.27
CA SER A 75 3.44 -16.01 -11.04
C SER A 75 4.71 -15.24 -10.66
N ASP A 76 4.62 -14.18 -9.85
CA ASP A 76 5.66 -13.14 -9.78
C ASP A 76 6.39 -13.01 -8.44
N VAL A 77 6.39 -14.01 -7.55
CA VAL A 77 7.14 -13.89 -6.27
C VAL A 77 8.65 -13.70 -6.47
N THR A 78 9.21 -14.24 -7.56
CA THR A 78 10.62 -13.99 -7.96
C THR A 78 10.88 -12.51 -8.26
N SER A 79 9.87 -11.79 -8.75
CA SER A 79 9.97 -10.38 -9.14
C SER A 79 10.09 -9.42 -7.94
N LEU A 80 9.60 -9.77 -6.74
CA LEU A 80 9.77 -8.92 -5.56
C LEU A 80 11.23 -8.91 -5.09
N VAL A 81 11.87 -10.08 -5.00
CA VAL A 81 13.28 -10.15 -4.58
C VAL A 81 14.16 -9.44 -5.60
N GLU A 82 13.86 -9.61 -6.89
CA GLU A 82 14.54 -8.89 -7.96
C GLU A 82 14.22 -7.39 -7.93
N TYR A 83 13.00 -6.98 -7.56
CA TYR A 83 12.63 -5.59 -7.37
C TYR A 83 13.35 -4.96 -6.19
N ILE A 84 13.43 -5.63 -5.04
CA ILE A 84 14.20 -5.14 -3.88
C ILE A 84 15.66 -4.96 -4.30
N LYS A 85 16.27 -5.95 -4.95
CA LYS A 85 17.64 -5.86 -5.48
C LYS A 85 17.80 -4.74 -6.52
N ASN A 86 16.84 -4.59 -7.45
CA ASN A 86 16.90 -3.58 -8.50
C ASN A 86 16.51 -2.18 -8.01
N ALA A 87 15.75 -2.06 -6.95
CA ALA A 87 15.47 -0.81 -6.29
C ALA A 87 16.67 -0.40 -5.41
N GLU A 88 17.45 -1.35 -4.90
CA GLU A 88 18.80 -1.04 -4.41
C GLU A 88 19.72 -0.60 -5.57
N LEU A 89 19.76 -1.31 -6.70
CA LEU A 89 20.68 -1.05 -7.82
C LEU A 89 20.33 0.18 -8.70
N ARG A 90 19.07 0.37 -9.12
CA ARG A 90 18.64 1.52 -9.95
C ARG A 90 18.70 2.86 -9.21
N TYR A 91 18.67 2.82 -7.87
CA TYR A 91 18.87 4.01 -7.06
C TYR A 91 20.36 4.27 -6.77
N HIS A 92 21.25 3.30 -7.03
CA HIS A 92 22.69 3.52 -7.09
C HIS A 92 23.14 4.17 -8.42
N ASP A 93 22.52 3.83 -9.56
CA ASP A 93 22.93 4.37 -10.88
C ASP A 93 22.41 5.79 -11.19
N ARG A 94 21.47 6.33 -10.40
CA ARG A 94 20.90 7.68 -10.59
C ARG A 94 21.43 8.75 -9.62
N PHE A 95 22.56 8.52 -8.99
CA PHE A 95 23.05 9.39 -7.93
C PHE A 95 24.59 9.46 -7.98
N ASP A 96 25.24 10.60 -8.25
CA ASP A 96 25.28 11.81 -7.42
C ASP A 96 25.35 11.46 -5.93
N GLU A 97 26.43 11.82 -5.25
CA GLU A 97 26.97 11.17 -4.05
C GLU A 97 26.08 11.27 -2.77
N ASN A 98 24.82 11.67 -2.93
CA ASN A 98 23.81 11.91 -1.89
C ASN A 98 22.65 10.86 -1.83
N ALA A 99 22.69 9.75 -2.59
CA ALA A 99 21.61 8.73 -2.64
C ALA A 99 21.51 7.77 -1.48
N VAL A 100 22.63 7.56 -0.81
CA VAL A 100 22.84 6.36 0.00
C VAL A 100 22.11 6.58 1.32
N GLY A 101 20.78 6.47 1.27
CA GLY A 101 19.85 6.81 2.35
C GLY A 101 18.37 6.56 2.05
N TYR A 102 17.96 6.33 0.79
CA TYR A 102 16.52 6.27 0.48
C TYR A 102 15.83 4.95 0.87
N PHE A 103 16.52 3.81 0.87
CA PHE A 103 15.94 2.53 1.33
C PHE A 103 15.85 2.40 2.86
N THR A 104 16.64 3.19 3.59
CA THR A 104 16.65 3.19 5.06
C THR A 104 15.89 4.36 5.68
N GLY A 105 15.56 5.40 4.89
CA GLY A 105 14.83 6.59 5.35
C GLY A 105 13.41 6.79 4.80
N THR A 106 13.08 6.27 3.61
CA THR A 106 11.78 6.56 2.93
C THR A 106 10.67 5.59 3.30
N PHE A 107 11.03 4.34 3.63
CA PHE A 107 10.08 3.31 4.01
C PHE A 107 10.45 2.76 5.38
N ILE A 108 9.53 2.89 6.32
CA ILE A 108 9.76 2.49 7.72
C ILE A 108 9.24 1.07 7.96
N SER A 109 8.33 0.59 7.10
CA SER A 109 7.69 -0.73 7.24
C SER A 109 7.71 -1.55 5.94
N LEU A 110 7.70 -2.88 6.08
CA LEU A 110 7.53 -3.81 4.95
C LEU A 110 6.20 -3.59 4.21
N THR A 111 5.15 -3.14 4.91
CA THR A 111 3.86 -2.83 4.30
C THR A 111 3.98 -1.64 3.33
N GLU A 112 4.75 -0.60 3.68
CA GLU A 112 5.04 0.51 2.77
C GLU A 112 5.83 0.04 1.54
N LEU A 113 6.82 -0.84 1.74
CA LEU A 113 7.59 -1.41 0.64
C LEU A 113 6.71 -2.24 -0.31
N TRP A 114 5.82 -3.06 0.24
CA TRP A 114 4.85 -3.83 -0.54
C TRP A 114 3.91 -2.93 -1.33
N LEU A 115 3.42 -1.84 -0.72
CA LEU A 115 2.57 -0.88 -1.41
C LEU A 115 3.32 -0.20 -2.57
N ALA A 116 4.58 0.21 -2.35
CA ALA A 116 5.41 0.77 -3.41
C ALA A 116 5.67 -0.22 -4.55
N PHE A 117 5.92 -1.48 -4.21
CA PHE A 117 6.11 -2.54 -5.20
C PHE A 117 4.84 -2.78 -6.03
N VAL A 118 3.70 -2.96 -5.38
CA VAL A 118 2.39 -3.12 -6.02
C VAL A 118 2.10 -1.93 -6.95
N MET A 119 2.40 -0.71 -6.50
CA MET A 119 2.20 0.49 -7.32
C MET A 119 3.07 0.55 -8.57
N ARG A 120 4.30 0.06 -8.48
CA ARG A 120 5.16 -0.03 -9.65
C ARG A 120 4.69 -1.12 -10.61
N GLU A 121 4.43 -2.32 -10.13
CA GLU A 121 4.15 -3.46 -11.02
C GLU A 121 2.76 -3.37 -11.65
N CYS A 122 1.76 -2.90 -10.91
CA CYS A 122 0.39 -2.83 -11.41
C CYS A 122 0.05 -1.50 -12.09
N TRP A 123 0.75 -0.40 -11.75
CA TRP A 123 0.42 0.94 -12.24
C TRP A 123 1.61 1.78 -12.70
N ASN A 124 2.82 1.21 -12.75
CA ASN A 124 4.04 1.87 -13.19
C ASN A 124 4.32 3.20 -12.45
N LYS A 125 4.07 3.22 -11.14
CA LYS A 125 4.29 4.39 -10.27
C LYS A 125 5.31 4.12 -9.19
N ILE A 126 6.09 5.15 -8.84
CA ILE A 126 7.08 5.12 -7.76
C ILE A 126 6.76 6.18 -6.71
N TRP A 127 7.05 5.88 -5.45
CA TRP A 127 6.92 6.83 -4.35
C TRP A 127 8.20 7.65 -4.21
N THR A 128 8.08 8.98 -4.17
CA THR A 128 9.22 9.89 -4.02
C THR A 128 9.54 10.25 -2.57
N GLY A 129 8.80 9.71 -1.60
CA GLY A 129 8.76 10.22 -0.21
C GLY A 129 7.67 11.26 0.01
N GLU A 130 7.17 11.90 -1.06
CA GLU A 130 6.13 12.91 -0.96
C GLU A 130 4.89 12.59 -1.79
N LYS A 131 5.07 12.00 -2.97
CA LYS A 131 4.00 11.74 -3.93
C LYS A 131 4.31 10.54 -4.83
N TRP A 132 3.28 10.05 -5.51
CA TRP A 132 3.42 9.04 -6.56
C TRP A 132 3.73 9.68 -7.92
N GLU A 133 4.75 9.18 -8.61
CA GLU A 133 5.13 9.60 -9.97
C GLU A 133 5.15 8.43 -10.94
N GLU A 134 4.76 8.66 -12.19
CA GLU A 134 4.83 7.65 -13.26
C GLU A 134 6.28 7.41 -13.69
N VAL A 135 6.64 6.15 -13.86
CA VAL A 135 7.94 5.75 -14.38
C VAL A 135 7.90 5.89 -15.90
N LYS A 136 8.69 6.83 -16.43
CA LYS A 136 8.94 6.99 -17.87
C LYS A 136 9.87 5.91 -18.41
#